data_AF-A0A8H7WLG3-F1
#
_entry.id   AF-A0A8H7WLG3-F1
#
_cell.length_a   1.000
_cell.length_b   1.000
_cell.length_c   1.000
_cell.angle_alpha   90.00
_cell.angle_beta   90.00
_cell.angle_gamma   90.00
#
_symmetry.space_group_name_H-M   'P 1'
#
loop_
_entity.id
_entity.type
_entity.pdbx_description
1 polymer ?
#
loop_
_entity_poly.entity_id
_entity_poly.type
_entity_poly.pdbx_seq_one_letter_code
_entity_poly.pdbx_strand_id
1 'polypeptide(L)' 'MKSSKALEDSPVYVCAIELMREIDDKQWLLQEDGDPSHGIRKKGLVQEYKEAHNIKNLYRPAQSPD' A
#
# COMPACT_ATOMS: atom_id res chain seq x y z
N MET A 1 -21.95 -3.88 0.86
CA MET A 1 -21.75 -2.44 0.59
C MET A 1 -20.80 -1.91 1.65
N LYS A 2 -19.55 -1.62 1.32
CA LYS A 2 -18.67 -0.89 2.26
C LYS A 2 -19.24 0.51 2.42
N SER A 3 -19.45 0.95 3.67
CA SER A 3 -19.98 2.27 3.97
C SER A 3 -19.04 3.34 3.40
N SER A 4 -19.58 4.27 2.60
CA SER A 4 -18.85 5.35 1.93
C SER A 4 -18.02 6.22 2.89
N LYS A 5 -18.39 6.20 4.18
CA LYS A 5 -17.75 6.95 5.25
C LYS A 5 -16.37 6.42 5.66
N ALA A 6 -16.08 5.14 5.39
CA ALA A 6 -14.77 4.55 5.72
C ALA A 6 -13.65 4.97 4.75
N LEU A 7 -14.00 5.46 3.55
CA LEU A 7 -13.04 5.94 2.55
C LEU A 7 -12.59 7.39 2.81
N GLU A 8 -13.40 8.23 3.47
CA GLU A 8 -13.04 9.64 3.74
C GLU A 8 -11.88 9.79 4.74
N ASP A 9 -11.80 8.91 5.74
CA ASP A 9 -10.72 8.93 6.76
C ASP A 9 -9.55 7.97 6.42
N SER A 10 -9.65 7.24 5.30
CA SER A 10 -8.60 6.30 4.89
C SER A 10 -7.41 7.04 4.26
N PRO A 11 -6.16 6.58 4.49
CA PRO A 11 -5.01 7.13 3.79
C PRO A 11 -5.18 7.05 2.27
N VAL A 12 -4.76 8.09 1.56
CA VAL A 12 -4.94 8.23 0.11
C VAL A 12 -4.46 7.01 -0.69
N TYR A 13 -3.36 6.38 -0.26
CA TYR A 13 -2.83 5.19 -0.92
C TYR A 13 -3.75 3.96 -0.80
N VAL A 14 -4.56 3.86 0.25
CA VAL A 14 -5.55 2.78 0.41
C VAL A 14 -6.70 2.98 -0.57
N CYS A 15 -7.27 4.18 -0.63
CA CYS A 15 -8.30 4.53 -1.60
C CYS A 15 -7.83 4.26 -3.03
N ALA A 16 -6.61 4.69 -3.37
CA ALA A 16 -6.05 4.47 -4.70
C ALA A 16 -5.96 2.98 -5.05
N ILE A 17 -5.47 2.13 -4.13
CA ILE A 17 -5.34 0.68 -4.38
C ILE A 17 -6.72 0.01 -4.48
N GLU A 18 -7.68 0.38 -3.63
CA GLU A 18 -9.04 -0.17 -3.71
C GLU A 18 -9.71 0.20 -5.04
N LEU A 19 -9.60 1.46 -5.49
CA LEU A 19 -10.12 1.89 -6.80
C LEU A 19 -9.43 1.16 -7.96
N MET A 20 -8.12 0.98 -7.90
CA MET A 20 -7.38 0.31 -8.97
C MET A 20 -7.71 -1.18 -9.07
N ARG A 21 -8.09 -1.83 -7.96
CA ARG A 21 -8.58 -3.23 -7.97
C ARG A 21 -9.94 -3.37 -8.66
N GLU A 22 -10.76 -2.33 -8.66
CA GLU A 22 -12.02 -2.33 -9.42
C GLU A 22 -11.78 -2.24 -10.93
N ILE A 23 -10.63 -1.70 -11.35
CA ILE A 23 -10.24 -1.52 -12.76
C ILE A 23 -9.45 -2.72 -13.29
N ASP A 24 -8.49 -3.22 -12.52
CA ASP A 24 -7.58 -4.31 -12.90
C ASP A 24 -7.32 -5.24 -11.71
N ASP A 25 -7.64 -6.53 -11.87
CA ASP A 25 -7.48 -7.58 -10.84
C ASP A 25 -6.03 -8.04 -10.64
N LYS A 26 -5.06 -7.25 -11.09
CA LYS A 26 -3.65 -7.50 -10.83
C LYS A 26 -3.28 -7.20 -9.39
N GLN A 27 -2.21 -7.85 -8.94
CA GLN A 27 -1.63 -7.54 -7.64
C GLN A 27 -0.90 -6.19 -7.69
N TRP A 28 -1.48 -5.18 -7.05
CA TRP A 28 -0.86 -3.87 -6.85
C TRP A 28 0.13 -3.89 -5.68
N LEU A 29 1.33 -3.33 -5.88
CA LEU A 29 2.39 -3.21 -4.87
C LEU A 29 2.64 -1.74 -4.55
N LEU A 30 2.75 -1.39 -3.27
CA LEU A 30 3.03 -0.05 -2.79
C LEU A 30 4.54 0.16 -2.63
N GLN A 31 5.13 1.06 -3.40
CA GLN A 31 6.51 1.51 -3.16
C GLN A 31 6.48 2.75 -2.26
N GLU A 32 7.07 2.66 -1.08
CA GLU A 32 7.26 3.82 -0.20
C GLU A 32 8.59 4.50 -0.52
N ASP A 33 8.62 5.83 -0.37
CA ASP A 33 9.83 6.65 -0.46
C ASP A 33 10.66 6.52 0.82
N GLY A 34 11.07 5.29 1.13
CA GLY A 34 11.88 4.95 2.30
C GLY A 34 13.27 4.51 1.85
N ASP A 35 14.31 5.11 2.43
CA ASP A 35 15.68 4.64 2.25
C ASP A 35 15.81 3.20 2.78
N PRO A 36 16.14 2.21 1.93
CA PRO A 36 16.30 0.82 2.36
C PRO A 36 17.43 0.63 3.38
N SER A 37 18.34 1.61 3.53
CA SER A 37 19.42 1.58 4.53
C SER A 37 18.92 1.54 5.98
N HIS A 38 17.70 2.03 6.23
CA HIS A 38 17.16 2.09 7.59
C HIS A 38 16.44 0.81 8.03
N GLY A 39 16.27 -0.16 7.12
CA GLY A 39 15.53 -1.40 7.36
C GLY A 39 14.05 -1.14 7.63
N ILE A 40 13.17 -2.10 7.33
CA ILE A 40 11.76 -2.03 7.73
C ILE A 40 11.72 -2.11 9.26
N ARG A 41 11.80 -0.96 9.94
CA ARG A 41 11.89 -0.89 11.40
C ARG A 41 10.54 -1.18 12.02
N LYS A 42 10.41 -2.43 12.50
CA LYS A 42 9.35 -2.96 13.37
C LYS A 42 7.94 -3.00 12.77
N LYS A 43 7.23 -4.10 13.05
CA LYS A 43 5.80 -4.24 12.80
C LYS A 43 5.08 -3.17 13.62
N GLY A 44 4.65 -2.10 12.96
CA GLY A 44 3.93 -0.99 13.57
C GLY A 44 2.49 -0.93 13.09
N LEU A 45 1.71 0.01 13.65
CA LEU A 45 0.31 0.27 13.28
C LEU A 45 0.12 0.40 11.75
N VAL A 46 1.07 1.01 11.05
CA VAL A 46 1.03 1.17 9.59
C VAL A 46 1.12 -0.17 8.86
N GLN A 47 1.95 -1.10 9.34
CA GLN A 47 2.09 -2.43 8.73
C GLN A 47 0.84 -3.28 8.98
N GLU A 48 0.29 -3.25 10.19
CA GLU A 48 -0.96 -3.95 10.54
C GLU A 48 -2.14 -3.41 9.72
N TYR A 49 -2.22 -2.08 9.56
CA TYR A 49 -3.24 -1.45 8.74
C TYR A 49 -3.13 -1.88 7.27
N LYS A 50 -1.92 -1.91 6.70
CA LYS A 50 -1.71 -2.40 5.33
C LYS A 50 -2.08 -3.87 5.17
N GLU A 51 -1.69 -4.72 6.12
CA GLU A 51 -2.06 -6.15 6.15
C GLU A 51 -3.59 -6.32 6.15
N ALA A 52 -4.32 -5.54 6.96
CA ALA A 52 -5.78 -5.55 7.01
C ALA A 52 -6.46 -5.14 5.69
N HIS A 53 -5.81 -4.28 4.89
CA HIS A 53 -6.28 -3.88 3.56
C HIS A 53 -5.68 -4.73 2.42
N ASN A 54 -4.95 -5.81 2.74
CA ASN A 54 -4.22 -6.65 1.80
C ASN A 54 -3.26 -5.84 0.90
N ILE A 55 -2.67 -4.77 1.43
CA ILE A 55 -1.71 -3.92 0.71
C ILE A 55 -0.31 -4.47 0.95
N LYS A 56 0.37 -4.82 -0.14
CA LYS A 56 1.74 -5.35 -0.09
C LYS A 56 2.71 -4.25 -0.49
N ASN A 57 3.77 -4.06 0.31
CA ASN A 57 4.85 -3.17 -0.05
C ASN A 57 5.79 -3.82 -1.07
N LEU A 58 6.35 -3.01 -1.96
CA LEU A 58 7.45 -3.40 -2.82
C LEU A 58 8.74 -3.47 -1.97
N TYR A 59 9.38 -4.64 -1.92
CA TYR A 59 10.55 -4.89 -1.06
C TYR A 59 11.82 -4.18 -1.54
N ARG A 60 11.97 -4.02 -2.85
CA ARG A 60 13.07 -3.28 -3.48
C ARG A 60 12.49 -2.22 -4.40
N PRO A 61 13.01 -0.98 -4.41
CA PRO A 61 12.57 0.03 -5.36
C PRO A 61 12.57 -0.53 -6.79
N ALA A 62 11.58 -0.13 -7.59
CA ALA A 62 11.62 -0.39 -9.03
C ALA A 62 12.92 0.19 -9.58
N GLN A 63 13.82 -0.68 -10.03
CA GLN A 63 15.06 -0.24 -10.66
C GLN A 63 14.73 0.21 -12.07
N SER A 64 15.19 1.41 -12.43
CA SER A 64 15.20 1.83 -13.82
C SER A 64 16.03 0.84 -14.64
N PRO A 65 15.59 0.45 -15.85
CA PRO A 65 16.42 -0.37 -16.73
C PRO A 65 17.71 0.38 -17.11
N ASP A 66 18.81 -0.37 -17.25
CA ASP A 66 20.09 0.09 -17.82
C ASP A 66 19.90 0.49 -19.30
#